data_AF-A0A447R681-F1
#
_entry.id   AF-A0A447R681-F1
#
_cell.length_a   1.000
_cell.length_b   1.000
_cell.length_c   1.000
_cell.angle_alpha   90.00
_cell.angle_beta   90.00
_cell.angle_gamma   90.00
#
_symmetry.space_group_name_H-M   'P 1'
#
loop_
_entity.id
_entity.type
_entity.pdbx_description
1 polymer ?
#
loop_
_entity_poly.entity_id
_entity_poly.type
_entity_poly.pdbx_seq_one_letter_code
_entity_poly.pdbx_strand_id
1 'polypeptide(L)'
;MFTKQFTKYSRGFVHTLQCGFVTAHPEVKYCIVDFDPEHYNDRLFDSLAIQLPLALEQSCIKRKAEYLAVRYAAKGILSMAGCKHIPGTAMDRSPVWPVGWCGSLSHSNNSAIALIASEAIGVMPGVDLEFLRKMKY
;
A
#
# COMPACT_ATOMS: atom_id res chain seq x y z
N MET A 1 -2.08 18.15 -0.71
CA MET A 1 -0.78 18.15 -1.42
C MET A 1 0.15 17.17 -0.71
N PHE A 2 0.99 16.43 -1.44
CA PHE A 2 1.89 15.41 -0.88
C PHE A 2 3.33 15.91 -0.97
N THR A 3 4.09 15.78 0.12
CA THR A 3 5.52 16.07 0.12
C THR A 3 6.31 14.78 -0.05
N LYS A 4 7.08 14.71 -1.14
CA LYS A 4 7.95 13.58 -1.46
C LYS A 4 9.23 13.63 -0.63
N GLN A 5 9.56 12.54 0.07
CA GLN A 5 10.80 12.43 0.84
C GLN A 5 11.75 11.39 0.26
N PHE A 6 11.21 10.33 -0.35
CA PHE A 6 11.99 9.22 -0.87
C PHE A 6 11.38 8.66 -2.16
N THR A 7 12.21 8.18 -3.07
CA THR A 7 11.77 7.30 -4.17
C THR A 7 12.78 6.22 -4.46
N LYS A 8 12.27 5.00 -4.60
CA LYS A 8 13.00 3.85 -5.11
C LYS A 8 12.43 3.46 -6.47
N TYR A 9 13.33 3.07 -7.37
CA TYR A 9 12.99 2.45 -8.64
C TYR A 9 13.49 0.99 -8.65
N SER A 10 12.71 0.09 -9.22
CA SER A 10 13.11 -1.30 -9.43
C SER A 10 12.62 -1.81 -10.78
N ARG A 11 13.28 -2.87 -11.26
CA ARG A 11 12.81 -3.65 -12.41
C ARG A 11 11.93 -4.79 -11.89
N GLY A 12 10.84 -5.10 -12.58
CA GLY A 12 9.89 -6.15 -12.21
C GLY A 12 8.62 -5.59 -11.54
N PHE A 13 8.00 -6.41 -10.69
CA PHE A 13 6.64 -6.14 -10.18
C PHE A 13 6.42 -4.73 -9.60
N VAL A 14 7.37 -4.20 -8.81
CA VAL A 14 7.30 -2.81 -8.33
C VAL A 14 8.19 -1.94 -9.20
N HIS A 15 7.60 -0.95 -9.86
CA HIS A 15 8.34 0.02 -10.68
C HIS A 15 8.84 1.20 -9.85
N THR A 16 7.95 1.76 -9.03
CA THR A 16 8.24 2.91 -8.19
C THR A 16 7.73 2.65 -6.77
N LEU A 17 8.45 3.18 -5.79
CA LEU A 17 7.97 3.31 -4.42
C LEU A 17 8.33 4.71 -3.96
N GLN A 18 7.31 5.52 -3.70
CA GLN A 18 7.46 6.90 -3.26
C GLN A 18 6.79 7.08 -1.91
N CYS A 19 7.56 7.52 -0.92
CA CYS A 19 7.04 7.78 0.41
C CYS A 19 7.28 9.23 0.84
N GLY A 20 6.49 9.70 1.79
CA GLY A 20 6.56 11.05 2.33
C GLY A 20 5.44 11.33 3.34
N PHE A 21 5.00 12.58 3.40
CA PHE A 21 3.92 13.01 4.30
C PHE A 21 2.92 13.92 3.58
N VAL A 22 1.70 13.99 4.12
CA VAL A 22 0.67 14.90 3.62
C VAL A 22 1.02 16.31 4.07
N THR A 23 1.18 17.25 3.15
CA THR A 23 1.69 18.60 3.48
C THR A 23 0.83 19.33 4.51
N ALA A 24 -0.50 19.16 4.44
CA ALA A 24 -1.45 19.76 5.39
C ALA A 24 -1.51 19.02 6.74
N HIS A 25 -1.06 17.77 6.77
CA HIS A 25 -1.06 16.90 7.95
C HIS A 25 0.24 16.11 8.00
N PRO A 26 1.38 16.73 8.38
CA PRO A 26 2.69 16.08 8.37
C PRO A 26 2.78 14.83 9.26
N GLU A 27 1.87 14.70 10.23
CA GLU A 27 1.65 13.50 11.03
C GLU A 27 1.17 12.30 10.21
N VAL A 28 0.49 12.55 9.09
CA VAL A 28 0.02 11.52 8.16
C VAL A 28 1.12 11.25 7.14
N LYS A 29 1.68 10.06 7.21
CA LYS A 29 2.69 9.58 6.28
C LYS A 29 2.02 8.77 5.18
N TYR A 30 2.57 8.82 3.98
CA TYR A 30 2.08 8.05 2.85
C TYR A 30 3.20 7.26 2.20
N CYS A 31 2.83 6.15 1.57
CA CYS A 31 3.64 5.59 0.52
C CYS A 31 2.76 5.12 -0.63
N ILE A 32 3.13 5.51 -1.84
CA ILE A 32 2.52 5.11 -3.10
C ILE A 32 3.50 4.24 -3.88
N VAL A 33 2.98 3.20 -4.51
CA VAL A 33 3.74 2.30 -5.36
C VAL A 33 3.06 2.20 -6.71
N ASP A 34 3.86 2.26 -7.77
CA ASP A 34 3.43 1.82 -9.10
C ASP A 34 3.93 0.41 -9.33
N PHE A 35 3.05 -0.46 -9.83
CA PHE A 35 3.29 -1.88 -10.01
C PHE A 35 2.76 -2.38 -11.35
N ASP A 36 3.28 -3.53 -11.77
CA ASP A 36 2.88 -4.17 -13.02
C ASP A 36 2.38 -5.60 -12.78
N PRO A 37 1.05 -5.84 -12.94
CA PRO A 37 0.46 -7.17 -12.87
C PRO A 37 1.07 -8.18 -13.84
N GLU A 38 1.67 -7.78 -14.97
CA GLU A 38 2.29 -8.72 -15.91
C GLU A 38 3.55 -9.36 -15.32
N HIS A 39 4.20 -8.69 -14.38
CA HIS A 39 5.37 -9.18 -13.65
C HIS A 39 5.01 -9.89 -12.33
N TYR A 40 3.72 -10.10 -12.07
CA TYR A 40 3.24 -10.76 -10.85
C TYR A 40 3.45 -12.28 -10.89
N ASN A 41 3.83 -12.86 -9.74
CA ASN A 41 3.73 -14.29 -9.46
C ASN A 41 3.65 -14.52 -7.94
N ASP A 42 3.09 -15.66 -7.51
CA ASP A 42 2.84 -15.93 -6.09
C ASP A 42 4.13 -15.97 -5.23
N ARG A 43 5.31 -16.26 -5.80
CA ARG A 43 6.60 -16.23 -5.06
C ARG A 43 6.99 -14.83 -4.59
N LEU A 44 6.35 -13.78 -5.12
CA LEU A 44 6.58 -12.41 -4.66
C LEU A 44 6.06 -12.17 -3.23
N PHE A 45 5.10 -12.96 -2.76
CA PHE A 45 4.67 -12.91 -1.36
C PHE A 45 5.85 -13.25 -0.43
N ASP A 46 6.54 -14.34 -0.69
CA ASP A 46 7.71 -14.75 0.09
C ASP A 46 8.87 -13.76 -0.07
N SER A 47 9.20 -13.37 -1.31
CA SER A 47 10.34 -12.48 -1.58
C SER A 47 10.19 -11.08 -0.99
N LEU A 48 8.95 -10.58 -0.90
CA LEU A 48 8.62 -9.32 -0.25
C LEU A 48 8.27 -9.49 1.23
N ALA A 49 8.31 -10.72 1.75
CA ALA A 49 7.91 -11.12 3.10
C ALA A 49 6.56 -10.49 3.49
N ILE A 50 5.54 -10.82 2.69
CA ILE A 50 4.11 -10.51 2.86
C ILE A 50 3.38 -11.86 2.74
N GLN A 51 2.44 -12.13 3.64
CA GLN A 51 1.68 -13.37 3.57
C GLN A 51 0.60 -13.31 2.48
N LEU A 52 0.48 -14.38 1.68
CA LEU A 52 -0.69 -14.60 0.83
C LEU A 52 -1.85 -15.13 1.69
N PRO A 53 -2.98 -14.40 1.81
CA PRO A 53 -4.14 -14.90 2.53
C PRO A 53 -4.82 -16.04 1.76
N LEU A 54 -5.30 -17.07 2.46
CA LEU A 54 -6.07 -18.18 1.88
C LEU A 54 -7.23 -17.69 1.00
N ALA A 55 -7.92 -16.63 1.44
CA ALA A 55 -9.04 -16.02 0.70
C ALA A 55 -8.65 -15.47 -0.69
N LEU A 56 -7.35 -15.21 -0.93
CA LEU A 56 -6.85 -14.74 -2.21
C LEU A 56 -6.23 -15.84 -3.08
N GLU A 57 -6.04 -17.07 -2.57
CA GLU A 57 -5.40 -18.15 -3.35
C GLU A 57 -6.10 -18.41 -4.69
N GLN A 58 -7.43 -18.37 -4.69
CA GLN A 58 -8.27 -18.59 -5.87
C GLN A 58 -8.65 -17.29 -6.61
N SER A 59 -8.16 -16.13 -6.15
CA SER A 59 -8.42 -14.86 -6.82
C SER A 59 -7.60 -14.71 -8.10
N CYS A 60 -8.11 -13.89 -9.04
CA CYS A 60 -7.38 -13.58 -10.26
C CYS A 60 -6.05 -12.87 -9.99
N ILE A 61 -5.10 -12.98 -10.93
CA ILE A 61 -3.75 -12.38 -10.85
C ILE A 61 -3.82 -10.90 -10.49
N LYS A 62 -4.71 -10.14 -11.15
CA LYS A 62 -4.89 -8.71 -10.87
C LYS A 62 -5.19 -8.43 -9.41
N ARG A 63 -6.12 -9.20 -8.81
CA ARG A 63 -6.51 -9.00 -7.42
C ARG A 63 -5.39 -9.36 -6.45
N LYS A 64 -4.63 -10.43 -6.72
CA LYS A 64 -3.46 -10.80 -5.91
C LYS A 64 -2.35 -9.75 -6.00
N ALA A 65 -2.10 -9.24 -7.21
CA ALA A 65 -1.15 -8.16 -7.47
C ALA A 65 -1.51 -6.88 -6.71
N GLU A 66 -2.76 -6.44 -6.78
CA GLU A 66 -3.25 -5.28 -6.03
C GLU A 66 -3.05 -5.43 -4.52
N TYR A 67 -3.41 -6.59 -3.96
CA TYR A 67 -3.22 -6.88 -2.55
C TYR A 67 -1.75 -6.82 -2.14
N LEU A 68 -0.89 -7.47 -2.92
CA LEU A 68 0.55 -7.49 -2.67
C LEU A 68 1.15 -6.08 -2.73
N ALA A 69 0.80 -5.30 -3.76
CA ALA A 69 1.30 -3.95 -3.95
C ALA A 69 0.92 -3.03 -2.78
N VAL A 70 -0.34 -3.03 -2.37
CA VAL A 70 -0.80 -2.15 -1.29
C VAL A 70 -0.22 -2.57 0.08
N ARG A 71 -0.02 -3.88 0.32
CA ARG A 71 0.68 -4.36 1.53
C ARG A 71 2.17 -4.03 1.50
N TYR A 72 2.80 -4.04 0.34
CA TYR A 72 4.19 -3.60 0.18
C TYR A 72 4.34 -2.10 0.46
N ALA A 73 3.40 -1.27 -0.02
CA ALA A 73 3.35 0.15 0.31
C ALA A 73 3.21 0.38 1.83
N ALA A 74 2.28 -0.34 2.48
CA ALA A 74 2.06 -0.27 3.92
C ALA A 74 3.29 -0.69 4.73
N LYS A 75 3.92 -1.80 4.35
CA LYS A 75 5.17 -2.27 4.95
C LYS A 75 6.28 -1.22 4.83
N GLY A 76 6.44 -0.62 3.65
CA GLY A 76 7.45 0.41 3.40
C GLY A 76 7.29 1.60 4.33
N ILE A 77 6.07 2.15 4.44
CA ILE A 77 5.84 3.34 5.26
C ILE A 77 5.91 3.06 6.75
N LEU A 78 5.41 1.90 7.21
CA LEU A 78 5.56 1.46 8.60
C LEU A 78 7.03 1.27 8.97
N SER A 79 7.82 0.64 8.10
CA SER A 79 9.26 0.45 8.34
C SER A 79 10.00 1.78 8.43
N MET A 80 9.66 2.76 7.58
CA MET A 80 10.22 4.12 7.67
C MET A 80 9.80 4.84 8.96
N ALA A 81 8.66 4.46 9.53
CA ALA A 81 8.19 4.97 10.81
C ALA A 81 8.68 4.14 12.02
N GLY A 82 9.57 3.16 11.81
CA GLY A 82 10.16 2.33 12.87
C GLY A 82 9.35 1.10 13.26
N CYS A 83 8.23 0.82 12.58
CA CYS A 83 7.41 -0.37 12.80
C CYS A 83 7.76 -1.48 11.80
N LYS A 84 8.19 -2.65 12.30
CA LYS A 84 8.56 -3.80 11.46
C LYS A 84 7.38 -4.72 11.13
N HIS A 85 6.21 -4.48 11.69
CA HIS A 85 5.02 -5.26 11.45
C HIS A 85 4.27 -4.78 10.20
N ILE A 86 3.53 -5.68 9.57
CA ILE A 86 2.72 -5.42 8.38
C ILE A 86 1.25 -5.50 8.79
N PRO A 87 0.34 -4.72 8.20
CA PRO A 87 -1.08 -4.81 8.52
C PRO A 87 -1.62 -6.20 8.17
N GLY A 88 -2.31 -6.81 9.13
CA GLY A 88 -3.06 -8.04 8.93
C GLY A 88 -4.29 -7.82 8.05
N THR A 89 -5.12 -8.86 7.94
CA THR A 89 -6.40 -8.80 7.23
C THR A 89 -7.49 -9.33 8.17
N ALA A 90 -8.47 -8.49 8.49
CA ALA A 90 -9.62 -8.87 9.29
C ALA A 90 -10.62 -9.72 8.47
N MET A 91 -11.65 -10.26 9.14
CA MET A 91 -12.71 -11.05 8.49
C MET A 91 -13.48 -10.25 7.44
N ASP A 92 -13.69 -8.95 7.67
CA ASP A 92 -14.34 -8.03 6.71
C ASP A 92 -13.39 -7.54 5.60
N ARG A 93 -12.14 -8.03 5.59
CA ARG A 93 -11.04 -7.68 4.69
C ARG A 93 -10.39 -6.31 4.94
N SER A 94 -10.80 -5.60 5.99
CA SER A 94 -10.12 -4.38 6.41
C SER A 94 -8.68 -4.66 6.88
N PRO A 95 -7.75 -3.71 6.75
CA PRO A 95 -6.41 -3.84 7.33
C PRO A 95 -6.47 -3.81 8.85
N VAL A 96 -5.84 -4.79 9.49
CA VAL A 96 -5.59 -4.75 10.95
C VAL A 96 -4.22 -4.13 11.16
N TRP A 97 -4.19 -2.88 11.61
CA TRP A 97 -2.95 -2.15 11.81
C TRP A 97 -2.17 -2.64 13.05
N PRO A 98 -0.83 -2.56 13.02
CA PRO A 98 -0.03 -2.81 14.23
C PRO A 98 -0.37 -1.81 15.34
N VAL A 99 -0.20 -2.23 16.59
CA VAL A 99 -0.43 -1.38 17.78
C VAL A 99 0.27 -0.02 17.66
N GLY A 100 -0.46 1.06 17.97
CA GLY A 100 0.03 2.44 17.91
C GLY A 100 -0.07 3.07 16.52
N TRP A 101 -0.55 2.33 15.51
CA TRP A 101 -0.73 2.81 14.15
C TRP A 101 -2.16 2.63 13.67
N CYS A 102 -2.63 3.60 12.90
CA CYS A 102 -3.85 3.51 12.13
C CYS A 102 -3.58 3.96 10.70
N GLY A 103 -4.51 3.71 9.78
CA GLY A 103 -4.28 4.01 8.38
C GLY A 103 -5.38 3.57 7.43
N SER A 104 -5.17 3.88 6.16
CA SER A 104 -6.03 3.46 5.06
C SER A 104 -5.20 2.99 3.87
N LEU A 105 -5.78 2.09 3.10
CA LEU A 105 -5.18 1.47 1.93
C LEU A 105 -6.12 1.68 0.75
N SER A 106 -5.59 2.08 -0.41
CA SER A 106 -6.35 2.12 -1.66
C SER A 106 -5.47 1.70 -2.82
N HIS A 107 -6.09 1.22 -3.89
CA HIS A 107 -5.41 0.83 -5.11
C HIS A 107 -6.32 1.08 -6.31
N SER A 108 -5.71 1.46 -7.43
CA SER A 108 -6.42 1.57 -8.69
C SER A 108 -5.48 1.33 -9.85
N ASN A 109 -5.95 0.50 -10.78
CA ASN A 109 -5.21 0.08 -11.97
C ASN A 109 -3.82 -0.50 -11.64
N ASN A 110 -2.77 0.30 -11.77
CA ASN A 110 -1.37 -0.07 -11.61
C ASN A 110 -0.68 0.70 -10.48
N SER A 111 -1.45 1.35 -9.60
CA SER A 111 -0.94 2.10 -8.46
C SER A 111 -1.65 1.70 -7.18
N ALA A 112 -0.91 1.70 -6.08
CA ALA A 112 -1.45 1.43 -4.75
C ALA A 112 -0.86 2.41 -3.73
N ILE A 113 -1.66 2.82 -2.75
CA ILE A 113 -1.28 3.79 -1.74
C ILE A 113 -1.64 3.29 -0.34
N ALA A 114 -0.74 3.55 0.61
CA ALA A 114 -0.97 3.37 2.03
C ALA A 114 -0.77 4.71 2.74
N LEU A 115 -1.71 5.08 3.62
CA LEU A 115 -1.56 6.15 4.60
C LEU A 115 -1.41 5.54 5.98
N ILE A 116 -0.56 6.14 6.81
CA ILE A 116 -0.46 5.81 8.23
C ILE A 116 -0.42 7.08 9.09
N ALA A 117 -0.94 6.97 10.30
CA ALA A 117 -0.77 7.94 11.38
C ALA A 117 -0.55 7.21 12.70
N SER A 118 0.06 7.89 13.67
CA SER A 118 0.14 7.39 15.04
C SER A 118 -1.23 7.53 15.70
N GLU A 119 -1.71 6.45 16.35
CA GLU A 119 -2.99 6.47 17.07
C GLU A 119 -3.01 7.55 18.18
N ALA A 120 -1.84 7.85 18.77
CA ALA A 120 -1.70 8.85 19.82
C ALA A 120 -2.03 10.29 19.37
N ILE A 121 -2.05 10.55 18.06
CA ILE A 121 -2.37 11.87 17.50
C ILE A 121 -3.89 12.04 17.29
N GLY A 122 -4.67 10.94 17.37
CA GLY A 122 -6.13 11.00 17.27
C GLY A 122 -6.66 11.26 15.85
N VAL A 123 -5.83 11.07 14.82
CA VAL A 123 -6.21 11.23 13.41
C VAL A 123 -6.36 9.87 12.75
N MET A 124 -7.50 9.62 12.09
CA MET A 124 -7.73 8.42 11.28
C MET A 124 -7.75 8.82 9.80
N PRO A 125 -6.65 8.59 9.04
CA PRO A 125 -6.61 9.00 7.64
C PRO A 125 -7.42 8.04 6.76
N GLY A 126 -8.24 8.61 5.87
CA GLY A 126 -8.87 7.90 4.76
C GLY A 126 -8.16 8.22 3.44
N VAL A 127 -8.08 7.26 2.53
CA VAL A 127 -7.57 7.48 1.17
C VAL A 127 -8.37 6.70 0.16
N ASP A 128 -8.66 7.35 -0.95
CA ASP A 128 -9.16 6.71 -2.16
C ASP A 128 -8.31 7.12 -3.36
N LEU A 129 -8.06 6.16 -4.25
CA LEU A 129 -7.20 6.31 -5.41
C LEU A 129 -7.99 5.85 -6.61
N GLU A 130 -8.18 6.75 -7.58
CA GLU A 130 -8.97 6.47 -8.78
C GLU A 130 -8.19 6.83 -10.05
N PHE A 131 -8.54 6.16 -11.16
CA PHE A 131 -7.93 6.42 -12.46
C PHE A 131 -8.91 7.16 -13.36
N LEU A 132 -8.50 8.30 -13.90
CA LEU A 132 -9.29 9.07 -14.85
C LEU A 132 -9.31 8.39 -16.22
N ARG A 133 -10.47 7.88 -16.63
CA ARG A 133 -10.69 7.39 -17.99
C ARG A 133 -11.00 8.56 -18.92
N LYS A 134 -10.26 8.68 -20.02
CA LYS A 134 -10.66 9.56 -21.14
C LYS A 134 -11.92 9.00 -21.80
N MET A 135 -12.86 9.89 -22.14
CA MET A 135 -14.04 9.55 -22.93
C MET A 135 -13.59 9.04 -24.31
N LYS A 136 -14.17 7.92 -24.76
CA LYS A 136 -14.05 7.51 -26.16
C LYS A 136 -15.06 8.34 -26.95
N TYR A 137 -14.56 9.16 -27.88
CA TYR A 137 -15.39 9.79 -28.90
C TYR A 137 -15.72 8.78 -29.99
#